data_AF-A0A820B8Z6-F1
#
_entry.id   AF-A0A820B8Z6-F1
#
_cell.length_a   1.000
_cell.length_b   1.000
_cell.length_c   1.000
_cell.angle_alpha   90.00
_cell.angle_beta   90.00
_cell.angle_gamma   90.00
#
_symmetry.space_group_name_H-M   'P 1'
#
loop_
_entity.id
_entity.type
_entity.pdbx_description
1 polymer ?
#
loop_
_entity_poly.entity_id
_entity_poly.type
_entity_poly.pdbx_seq_one_letter_code
_entity_poly.pdbx_strand_id
1 'polypeptide(L)'
;VTGKLPSTASGDKTIWIIVRGTENLPTSFQGFQLPSTARLTLHRIEGVTYDPLAWVRVVDIPTGHGLLFSHTLAVSSGNLNFLEGCYHAYPQYEQKFPGLIISTGTEDYFDSAFYFDAGEFHFEVSGFTHFQQVTSSALEWSAYRMHDLDPVFFTNGFRFDWRNGDVVDDRGFKCIVDQGGHVVGSPTQSNVTSYAWVYVW
;
A
#
# COMPACT_ATOMS: atom_id res chain seq x y z
N VAL A 1 11.46 -1.15 9.54
CA VAL A 1 11.81 0.13 10.21
C VAL A 1 12.47 1.01 9.18
N THR A 2 11.88 2.15 8.87
CA THR A 2 12.44 3.12 7.91
C THR A 2 12.82 4.38 8.68
N GLY A 3 14.07 4.79 8.60
CA GLY A 3 14.55 6.06 9.15
C GLY A 3 14.98 6.98 8.02
N LYS A 4 14.49 8.21 7.99
CA LYS A 4 14.89 9.25 7.03
C LYS A 4 15.55 10.39 7.78
N LEU A 5 16.75 10.77 7.36
CA LEU A 5 17.39 11.97 7.88
C LEU A 5 16.73 13.23 7.28
N PRO A 6 16.67 14.35 8.02
CA PRO A 6 16.29 15.64 7.44
C PRO A 6 17.17 15.97 6.23
N SER A 7 16.61 16.64 5.23
CA SER A 7 17.36 17.10 4.05
C SER A 7 18.51 18.06 4.39
N THR A 8 18.48 18.66 5.57
CA THR A 8 19.51 19.55 6.13
C THR A 8 20.58 18.82 6.95
N ALA A 9 20.45 17.52 7.15
CA ALA A 9 21.40 16.76 7.96
C ALA A 9 22.73 16.59 7.22
N SER A 10 23.81 17.13 7.78
CA SER A 10 25.18 16.87 7.33
C SER A 10 25.88 15.84 8.22
N GLY A 11 26.64 14.93 7.58
CA GLY A 11 27.46 13.92 8.23
C GLY A 11 26.69 12.66 8.66
N ASP A 12 27.43 11.63 9.07
CA ASP A 12 26.86 10.37 9.54
C ASP A 12 26.06 10.60 10.83
N LYS A 13 24.84 10.04 10.88
CA LYS A 13 23.97 10.09 12.07
C LYS A 13 23.68 8.68 12.55
N THR A 14 23.88 8.45 13.83
CA THR A 14 23.46 7.21 14.49
C THR A 14 21.95 7.27 14.72
N ILE A 15 21.23 6.29 14.17
CA ILE A 15 19.81 6.08 14.46
C ILE A 15 19.74 4.92 15.47
N TRP A 16 19.02 5.15 16.56
CA TRP A 16 18.76 4.11 17.55
C TRP A 16 17.41 3.48 17.25
N ILE A 17 17.40 2.16 17.10
CA ILE A 17 16.18 1.38 16.84
C ILE A 17 15.95 0.40 17.98
N ILE A 18 14.70 0.22 18.36
CA ILE A 18 14.29 -0.84 19.27
C ILE A 18 13.84 -2.02 18.41
N VAL A 19 14.58 -3.13 18.48
CA VAL A 19 14.16 -4.41 17.91
C VAL A 19 13.83 -5.33 19.08
N ARG A 20 12.61 -5.86 19.10
CA ARG A 20 12.16 -6.88 20.05
C ARG A 20 11.61 -8.04 19.25
N GLY A 21 11.96 -9.24 19.68
CA GLY A 21 11.46 -10.48 19.10
C GLY A 21 11.47 -11.56 20.16
N THR A 22 10.69 -12.60 19.94
CA THR A 22 10.71 -13.80 20.78
C THR A 22 10.78 -15.00 19.86
N GLU A 23 11.71 -15.90 20.14
CA GLU A 23 11.92 -17.11 19.36
C GLU A 23 11.05 -18.24 19.90
N ASN A 24 10.72 -19.20 19.04
CA ASN A 24 10.01 -20.43 19.39
C ASN A 24 8.61 -20.24 20.00
N LEU A 25 8.01 -19.05 19.83
CA LEU A 25 6.58 -18.85 20.10
C LEU A 25 5.77 -19.02 18.82
N PRO A 26 4.56 -19.60 18.89
CA PRO A 26 3.64 -19.61 17.78
C PRO A 26 3.30 -18.18 17.35
N THR A 27 3.41 -17.90 16.05
CA THR A 27 2.88 -16.66 15.47
C THR A 27 1.40 -16.87 15.15
N SER A 28 0.54 -15.96 15.60
CA SER A 28 -0.89 -16.03 15.32
C SER A 28 -1.48 -14.66 15.02
N PHE A 29 -2.43 -14.60 14.08
CA PHE A 29 -3.20 -13.41 13.71
C PHE A 29 -4.68 -13.70 13.92
N GLN A 30 -5.37 -12.96 14.80
CA GLN A 30 -6.80 -13.15 15.11
C GLN A 30 -7.22 -14.61 15.38
N GLY A 31 -6.40 -15.36 16.09
CA GLY A 31 -6.65 -16.78 16.39
C GLY A 31 -6.22 -17.76 15.29
N PHE A 32 -5.75 -17.29 14.14
CA PHE A 32 -5.12 -18.12 13.11
C PHE A 32 -3.64 -18.29 13.43
N GLN A 33 -3.25 -19.47 13.90
CA GLN A 33 -1.85 -19.81 14.07
C GLN A 33 -1.20 -20.06 12.71
N LEU A 34 -0.14 -19.32 12.40
CA LEU A 34 0.65 -19.53 11.20
C LEU A 34 1.50 -20.80 11.33
N PRO A 35 1.81 -21.49 10.21
CA PRO A 35 2.76 -22.61 10.23
C PRO A 35 4.13 -22.19 10.76
N SER A 36 4.86 -23.13 11.38
CA SER A 36 6.22 -22.87 11.88
C SER A 36 7.23 -22.53 10.77
N THR A 37 6.89 -22.87 9.53
CA THR A 37 7.63 -22.51 8.32
C THR A 37 7.36 -21.09 7.83
N ALA A 38 6.34 -20.40 8.37
CA ALA A 38 6.00 -19.04 7.96
C ALA A 38 7.17 -18.07 8.19
N ARG A 39 7.48 -17.27 7.18
CA ARG A 39 8.50 -16.23 7.23
C ARG A 39 7.90 -14.92 6.75
N LEU A 40 8.20 -13.85 7.47
CA LEU A 40 7.83 -12.50 7.08
C LEU A 40 8.85 -11.99 6.04
N THR A 41 8.38 -11.68 4.84
CA THR A 41 9.19 -11.16 3.73
C THR A 41 8.76 -9.73 3.39
N LEU A 42 9.72 -8.93 2.94
CA LEU A 42 9.48 -7.57 2.48
C LEU A 42 9.43 -7.52 0.95
N HIS A 43 8.31 -7.04 0.42
CA HIS A 43 8.17 -6.61 -0.96
C HIS A 43 8.28 -5.09 -0.99
N ARG A 44 9.16 -4.55 -1.85
CA ARG A 44 9.48 -3.13 -1.83
C ARG A 44 9.57 -2.51 -3.22
N ILE A 45 9.15 -1.26 -3.28
CA ILE A 45 9.34 -0.31 -4.37
C ILE A 45 10.01 0.90 -3.73
N GLU A 46 11.11 1.41 -4.30
CA GLU A 46 11.86 2.51 -3.70
C GLU A 46 12.13 3.59 -4.75
N GLY A 47 11.41 4.72 -4.63
CA GLY A 47 11.58 5.89 -5.49
C GLY A 47 11.28 5.65 -6.97
N VAL A 48 10.37 4.74 -7.31
CA VAL A 48 10.02 4.42 -8.70
C VAL A 48 8.89 5.31 -9.18
N THR A 49 9.05 5.87 -10.38
CA THR A 49 8.08 6.78 -10.96
C THR A 49 7.08 6.03 -11.84
N TYR A 50 5.78 6.28 -11.62
CA TYR A 50 4.68 5.70 -12.38
C TYR A 50 3.84 6.79 -13.04
N ASP A 51 3.44 6.54 -14.28
CA ASP A 51 2.54 7.42 -15.02
C ASP A 51 1.11 7.40 -14.43
N PRO A 52 0.28 8.41 -14.72
CA PRO A 52 -1.13 8.37 -14.36
C PRO A 52 -1.80 7.09 -14.84
N LEU A 53 -2.66 6.51 -14.01
CA LEU A 53 -3.43 5.28 -14.26
C LEU A 53 -2.61 3.99 -14.40
N ALA A 54 -1.29 4.06 -14.24
CA ALA A 54 -0.46 2.86 -14.24
C ALA A 54 -0.80 1.98 -13.04
N TRP A 55 -0.89 0.67 -13.29
CA TRP A 55 -0.96 -0.33 -12.25
C TRP A 55 0.43 -0.54 -11.64
N VAL A 56 0.48 -0.44 -10.31
CA VAL A 56 1.65 -0.64 -9.47
C VAL A 56 1.53 -1.99 -8.78
N ARG A 57 2.37 -2.94 -9.20
CA ARG A 57 2.50 -4.26 -8.56
C ARG A 57 3.23 -4.12 -7.23
N VAL A 58 2.47 -4.03 -6.13
CA VAL A 58 3.02 -3.87 -4.76
C VAL A 58 3.58 -5.20 -4.24
N VAL A 59 2.85 -6.29 -4.45
CA VAL A 59 3.30 -7.65 -4.10
C VAL A 59 3.17 -8.56 -5.31
N ASP A 60 4.21 -9.34 -5.59
CA ASP A 60 4.26 -10.31 -6.68
C ASP A 60 4.81 -11.65 -6.18
N ILE A 61 3.92 -12.62 -5.96
CA ILE A 61 4.26 -13.95 -5.45
C ILE A 61 3.61 -14.98 -6.38
N PRO A 62 4.35 -15.61 -7.30
CA PRO A 62 3.75 -16.52 -8.28
C PRO A 62 3.12 -17.78 -7.69
N THR A 63 3.66 -18.31 -6.59
CA THR A 63 3.25 -19.59 -5.99
C THR A 63 3.36 -19.56 -4.48
N GLY A 64 2.75 -20.55 -3.81
CA GLY A 64 2.84 -20.73 -2.36
C GLY A 64 1.65 -20.15 -1.60
N HIS A 65 1.76 -20.18 -0.28
CA HIS A 65 0.70 -19.76 0.63
C HIS A 65 1.18 -18.59 1.48
N GLY A 66 0.24 -17.81 1.99
CA GLY A 66 0.63 -16.68 2.81
C GLY A 66 -0.50 -15.80 3.28
N LEU A 67 -0.07 -14.68 3.85
CA LEU A 67 -0.90 -13.63 4.41
C LEU A 67 -0.22 -12.27 4.19
N LEU A 68 -0.91 -11.32 3.56
CA LEU A 68 -0.49 -9.92 3.58
C LEU A 68 -0.66 -9.37 5.00
N PHE A 69 0.44 -8.93 5.63
CA PHE A 69 0.44 -8.44 7.00
C PHE A 69 0.34 -6.92 7.08
N SER A 70 1.12 -6.19 6.30
CA SER A 70 1.06 -4.72 6.30
C SER A 70 1.50 -4.13 4.98
N HIS A 71 1.06 -2.90 4.74
CA HIS A 71 1.41 -2.09 3.59
C HIS A 71 1.65 -0.64 4.01
N THR A 72 2.77 -0.07 3.62
CA THR A 72 3.07 1.36 3.73
C THR A 72 3.24 1.91 2.33
N LEU A 73 2.62 3.06 2.07
CA LEU A 73 2.77 3.79 0.82
C LEU A 73 3.26 5.21 1.11
N ALA A 74 4.27 5.65 0.37
CA ALA A 74 4.71 7.04 0.31
C ALA A 74 4.75 7.49 -1.15
N VAL A 75 4.19 8.66 -1.42
CA VAL A 75 4.02 9.21 -2.77
C VAL A 75 4.49 10.65 -2.80
N SER A 76 5.31 11.00 -3.79
CA SER A 76 5.48 12.37 -4.25
C SER A 76 4.76 12.54 -5.58
N SER A 77 3.86 13.51 -5.69
CA SER A 77 3.06 13.74 -6.90
C SER A 77 2.76 15.22 -7.10
N GLY A 78 2.19 15.59 -8.24
CA GLY A 78 1.81 16.97 -8.54
C GLY A 78 0.50 17.41 -7.88
N ASN A 79 -0.39 16.47 -7.58
CA ASN A 79 -1.64 16.68 -6.85
C ASN A 79 -2.07 15.40 -6.12
N LEU A 80 -3.17 15.46 -5.38
CA LEU A 80 -3.71 14.31 -4.62
C LEU A 80 -4.57 13.35 -5.44
N ASN A 81 -4.77 13.55 -6.75
CA ASN A 81 -5.68 12.69 -7.51
C ASN A 81 -5.14 11.26 -7.72
N PHE A 82 -3.88 10.97 -7.36
CA PHE A 82 -3.44 9.57 -7.21
C PHE A 82 -4.26 8.82 -6.14
N LEU A 83 -4.86 9.55 -5.18
CA LEU A 83 -5.68 8.96 -4.13
C LEU A 83 -6.93 8.27 -4.68
N GLU A 84 -7.39 8.63 -5.88
CA GLU A 84 -8.51 7.93 -6.51
C GLU A 84 -8.21 6.46 -6.81
N GLY A 85 -6.94 6.05 -6.79
CA GLY A 85 -6.48 4.72 -7.10
C GLY A 85 -7.04 3.62 -6.22
N CYS A 86 -7.64 2.60 -6.83
CA CYS A 86 -8.13 1.43 -6.11
C CYS A 86 -7.02 0.43 -5.77
N TYR A 87 -7.31 -0.41 -4.77
CA TYR A 87 -6.48 -1.56 -4.40
C TYR A 87 -7.16 -2.87 -4.76
N HIS A 88 -6.39 -3.75 -5.39
CA HIS A 88 -6.82 -5.06 -5.85
C HIS A 88 -5.91 -6.15 -5.31
N ALA A 89 -6.50 -7.18 -4.72
CA ALA A 89 -5.80 -8.39 -4.33
C ALA A 89 -6.18 -9.55 -5.26
N TYR A 90 -5.22 -10.42 -5.54
CA TYR A 90 -5.40 -11.62 -6.34
C TYR A 90 -4.92 -12.81 -5.49
N PRO A 91 -5.77 -13.37 -4.60
CA PRO A 91 -5.43 -14.51 -3.72
C PRO A 91 -5.24 -15.85 -4.47
N GLN A 92 -5.26 -15.80 -5.79
CA GLN A 92 -4.74 -16.80 -6.72
C GLN A 92 -3.95 -16.03 -7.79
N TYR A 93 -2.69 -16.38 -8.02
CA TYR A 93 -1.81 -15.57 -8.85
C TYR A 93 -2.38 -15.32 -10.25
N GLU A 94 -2.99 -16.30 -10.90
CA GLU A 94 -3.53 -16.16 -12.26
C GLU A 94 -4.94 -15.55 -12.33
N GLN A 95 -5.54 -15.18 -11.19
CA GLN A 95 -6.87 -14.59 -11.18
C GLN A 95 -6.92 -13.36 -12.09
N LYS A 96 -7.96 -13.28 -12.93
CA LYS A 96 -8.16 -12.16 -13.84
C LYS A 96 -8.72 -10.96 -13.10
N PHE A 97 -8.50 -9.77 -13.66
CA PHE A 97 -9.16 -8.54 -13.22
C PHE A 97 -10.69 -8.75 -13.09
N PRO A 98 -11.34 -8.20 -12.04
CA PRO A 98 -10.80 -7.28 -11.04
C PRO A 98 -10.16 -7.95 -9.82
N GLY A 99 -10.00 -9.27 -9.76
CA GLY A 99 -9.58 -9.89 -8.50
C GLY A 99 -10.57 -9.63 -7.35
N LEU A 100 -10.06 -9.54 -6.13
CA LEU A 100 -10.74 -9.00 -4.95
C LEU A 100 -10.47 -7.49 -4.87
N ILE A 101 -11.52 -6.67 -4.86
CA ILE A 101 -11.41 -5.24 -4.58
C ILE A 101 -11.21 -5.08 -3.08
N ILE A 102 -10.01 -4.66 -2.68
CA ILE A 102 -9.66 -4.42 -1.27
C ILE A 102 -10.08 -3.03 -0.84
N SER A 103 -10.01 -2.06 -1.77
CA SER A 103 -10.41 -0.69 -1.48
C SER A 103 -10.82 0.04 -2.74
N THR A 104 -11.76 0.97 -2.59
CA THR A 104 -12.28 1.84 -3.65
C THR A 104 -11.49 3.13 -3.84
N GLY A 105 -10.48 3.38 -3.02
CA GLY A 105 -9.62 4.54 -3.07
C GLY A 105 -8.37 4.28 -2.26
N THR A 106 -7.37 5.12 -2.44
CA THR A 106 -6.14 5.03 -1.65
C THR A 106 -6.41 5.52 -0.24
N GLU A 107 -7.16 6.59 -0.09
CA GLU A 107 -7.64 7.09 1.20
C GLU A 107 -8.52 6.08 1.93
N ASP A 108 -9.44 5.46 1.18
CA ASP A 108 -10.33 4.42 1.69
C ASP A 108 -9.51 3.22 2.22
N TYR A 109 -8.42 2.87 1.52
CA TYR A 109 -7.56 1.75 1.91
C TYR A 109 -6.86 2.02 3.23
N PHE A 110 -6.53 3.28 3.52
CA PHE A 110 -5.86 3.65 4.76
C PHE A 110 -6.84 4.11 5.85
N ASP A 111 -8.10 3.65 5.82
CA ASP A 111 -9.18 3.94 6.79
C ASP A 111 -9.51 5.43 6.91
N SER A 112 -9.50 6.14 5.79
CA SER A 112 -10.01 7.51 5.71
C SER A 112 -11.08 7.63 4.63
N ALA A 113 -11.51 8.86 4.36
CA ALA A 113 -12.44 9.20 3.30
C ALA A 113 -12.18 10.63 2.86
N PHE A 114 -12.71 11.02 1.70
CA PHE A 114 -12.68 12.39 1.19
C PHE A 114 -11.27 12.99 1.26
N TYR A 115 -10.29 12.34 0.62
CA TYR A 115 -8.92 12.87 0.53
C TYR A 115 -8.25 13.19 1.87
N PHE A 116 -8.61 12.46 2.94
CA PHE A 116 -8.13 12.72 4.31
C PHE A 116 -8.52 14.11 4.85
N ASP A 117 -9.71 14.62 4.53
CA ASP A 117 -10.21 15.93 5.00
C ASP A 117 -10.18 16.09 6.54
N ALA A 118 -10.19 14.99 7.29
CA ALA A 118 -10.06 14.99 8.75
C ALA A 118 -8.62 15.25 9.26
N GLY A 119 -7.64 15.28 8.36
CA GLY A 119 -6.22 15.46 8.66
C GLY A 119 -5.46 14.17 8.98
N GLU A 120 -4.18 14.35 9.29
CA GLU A 120 -3.24 13.28 9.66
C GLU A 120 -3.68 12.56 10.95
N PHE A 121 -3.50 11.24 11.00
CA PHE A 121 -3.86 10.42 12.17
C PHE A 121 -2.98 9.18 12.29
N HIS A 122 -2.98 8.61 13.50
CA HIS A 122 -2.19 7.44 13.84
C HIS A 122 -3.01 6.50 14.73
N PHE A 123 -3.59 5.46 14.14
CA PHE A 123 -4.30 4.40 14.83
C PHE A 123 -3.46 3.12 14.90
N GLU A 124 -3.97 2.13 15.64
CA GLU A 124 -3.28 0.86 15.85
C GLU A 124 -2.98 0.13 14.54
N VAL A 125 -3.94 0.12 13.61
CA VAL A 125 -3.84 -0.64 12.35
C VAL A 125 -3.77 0.23 11.10
N SER A 126 -3.88 1.55 11.20
CA SER A 126 -3.80 2.45 10.05
C SER A 126 -3.38 3.86 10.45
N GLY A 127 -2.86 4.62 9.50
CA GLY A 127 -2.48 6.00 9.76
C GLY A 127 -2.11 6.75 8.49
N PHE A 128 -2.48 8.03 8.46
CA PHE A 128 -2.01 9.02 7.50
C PHE A 128 -0.98 9.90 8.21
N THR A 129 0.30 9.66 7.90
CA THR A 129 1.42 10.01 8.79
C THR A 129 2.22 11.22 8.35
N HIS A 130 2.11 11.61 7.08
CA HIS A 130 2.84 12.74 6.53
C HIS A 130 2.07 13.32 5.36
N PHE A 131 1.87 14.63 5.38
CA PHE A 131 1.52 15.41 4.21
C PHE A 131 2.22 16.75 4.17
N GLN A 132 2.79 17.06 3.01
CA GLN A 132 3.44 18.33 2.78
C GLN A 132 3.22 18.78 1.34
N GLN A 133 2.56 19.93 1.18
CA GLN A 133 2.62 20.67 -0.08
C GLN A 133 4.01 21.32 -0.20
N VAL A 134 4.84 20.82 -1.11
CA VAL A 134 6.23 21.29 -1.31
C VAL A 134 6.24 22.54 -2.18
N THR A 135 5.48 22.54 -3.27
CA THR A 135 5.23 23.69 -4.15
C THR A 135 3.76 23.67 -4.59
N SER A 136 3.29 24.64 -5.39
CA SER A 136 1.93 24.58 -5.95
C SER A 136 1.67 23.40 -6.90
N SER A 137 2.71 22.68 -7.30
CA SER A 137 2.63 21.54 -8.25
C SER A 137 3.45 20.34 -7.79
N ALA A 138 3.75 20.24 -6.50
CA ALA A 138 4.46 19.12 -5.90
C ALA A 138 4.05 18.95 -4.44
N LEU A 139 3.76 17.72 -4.04
CA LEU A 139 3.45 17.34 -2.68
C LEU A 139 4.14 16.03 -2.31
N GLU A 140 4.25 15.78 -1.01
CA GLU A 140 4.63 14.51 -0.41
C GLU A 140 3.49 14.00 0.48
N TRP A 141 3.29 12.69 0.50
CA TRP A 141 2.22 12.03 1.24
C TRP A 141 2.68 10.64 1.71
N SER A 142 2.32 10.20 2.91
CA SER A 142 2.49 8.78 3.30
C SER A 142 1.45 8.27 4.30
N ALA A 143 1.14 6.98 4.19
CA ALA A 143 0.26 6.26 5.09
C ALA A 143 0.68 4.81 5.30
N TYR A 144 0.13 4.16 6.33
CA TYR A 144 0.29 2.73 6.59
C TYR A 144 -1.05 2.06 6.91
N ARG A 145 -1.12 0.76 6.62
CA ARG A 145 -2.16 -0.17 7.07
C ARG A 145 -1.54 -1.49 7.51
N MET A 146 -2.06 -2.05 8.59
CA MET A 146 -1.76 -3.39 9.08
C MET A 146 -3.04 -4.22 9.00
N HIS A 147 -2.97 -5.38 8.36
CA HIS A 147 -4.08 -6.33 8.26
C HIS A 147 -4.13 -7.26 9.48
N ASP A 148 -3.99 -6.69 10.67
CA ASP A 148 -4.06 -7.46 11.92
C ASP A 148 -5.51 -7.78 12.29
N LEU A 149 -6.49 -6.90 11.99
CA LEU A 149 -7.90 -7.16 12.26
C LEU A 149 -8.64 -7.83 11.08
N ASP A 150 -8.08 -7.74 9.88
CA ASP A 150 -8.70 -8.13 8.60
C ASP A 150 -7.68 -8.83 7.67
N PRO A 151 -7.15 -10.01 8.07
CA PRO A 151 -6.08 -10.68 7.35
C PRO A 151 -6.46 -11.09 5.91
N VAL A 152 -5.58 -10.78 4.94
CA VAL A 152 -5.74 -11.18 3.53
C VAL A 152 -4.89 -12.40 3.21
N PHE A 153 -5.51 -13.58 3.31
CA PHE A 153 -4.86 -14.86 3.02
C PHE A 153 -4.84 -15.21 1.52
N PHE A 154 -3.85 -16.00 1.13
CA PHE A 154 -3.77 -16.59 -0.21
C PHE A 154 -3.21 -18.01 -0.16
N THR A 155 -3.56 -18.82 -1.15
CA THR A 155 -3.23 -20.25 -1.15
C THR A 155 -2.53 -20.75 -2.41
N ASN A 156 -2.39 -19.94 -3.45
CA ASN A 156 -1.64 -20.31 -4.64
C ASN A 156 -1.09 -19.06 -5.32
N GLY A 157 -0.08 -18.47 -4.69
CA GLY A 157 0.46 -17.19 -5.06
C GLY A 157 -0.48 -16.02 -4.77
N PHE A 158 0.05 -14.82 -4.93
CA PHE A 158 -0.59 -13.57 -4.55
C PHE A 158 -0.11 -12.43 -5.43
N ARG A 159 -1.05 -11.57 -5.83
CA ARG A 159 -0.71 -10.23 -6.32
C ARG A 159 -1.48 -9.20 -5.53
N PHE A 160 -0.84 -8.08 -5.24
CA PHE A 160 -1.48 -6.94 -4.63
C PHE A 160 -1.10 -5.71 -5.44
N ASP A 161 -2.11 -5.08 -6.02
CA ASP A 161 -1.96 -4.03 -7.01
C ASP A 161 -2.65 -2.76 -6.53
N TRP A 162 -1.99 -1.64 -6.75
CA TRP A 162 -2.51 -0.29 -6.53
C TRP A 162 -2.47 0.46 -7.86
N ARG A 163 -3.41 1.37 -8.10
CA ARG A 163 -3.40 2.20 -9.33
C ARG A 163 -3.04 3.64 -8.99
N ASN A 164 -2.21 4.29 -9.81
CA ASN A 164 -1.89 5.71 -9.62
C ASN A 164 -3.03 6.61 -10.14
N GLY A 165 -4.07 6.81 -9.31
CA GLY A 165 -5.37 7.35 -9.72
C GLY A 165 -6.24 6.26 -10.35
N ASP A 166 -7.44 6.61 -10.80
CA ASP A 166 -8.32 5.62 -11.44
C ASP A 166 -9.31 6.24 -12.44
N VAL A 167 -10.12 5.38 -13.04
CA VAL A 167 -11.16 5.70 -14.03
C VAL A 167 -12.51 5.15 -13.58
N VAL A 168 -13.57 5.77 -14.07
CA VAL A 168 -14.94 5.27 -13.93
C VAL A 168 -15.50 4.81 -15.28
N ASP A 169 -16.44 3.87 -15.25
CA ASP A 169 -17.27 3.55 -16.42
C ASP A 169 -18.35 4.63 -16.65
N ASP A 170 -19.16 4.46 -17.70
CA ASP A 170 -20.25 5.39 -18.04
C ASP A 170 -21.35 5.48 -16.95
N ARG A 171 -21.36 4.55 -15.98
CA ARG A 171 -22.27 4.56 -14.83
C ARG A 171 -21.66 5.27 -13.62
N GLY A 172 -20.38 5.64 -13.68
CA GLY A 172 -19.66 6.25 -12.57
C GLY A 172 -19.03 5.25 -11.60
N PHE A 173 -18.94 3.96 -11.94
CA PHE A 173 -18.33 2.96 -11.06
C PHE A 173 -16.82 2.86 -11.28
N LYS A 174 -16.05 3.01 -10.19
CA LYS A 174 -14.59 2.91 -10.13
C LYS A 174 -14.14 1.48 -9.81
N CYS A 175 -12.86 1.17 -9.98
CA CYS A 175 -12.21 -0.12 -9.66
C CYS A 175 -12.67 -1.34 -10.47
N ILE A 176 -13.63 -1.19 -11.38
CA ILE A 176 -14.13 -2.30 -12.22
C ILE A 176 -13.79 -2.10 -13.70
N VAL A 177 -12.90 -1.15 -13.99
CA VAL A 177 -12.46 -0.78 -15.34
C VAL A 177 -10.94 -0.92 -15.45
N ASP A 178 -10.50 -1.98 -16.12
CA ASP A 178 -9.07 -2.24 -16.33
C ASP A 178 -8.47 -1.22 -17.32
N GLN A 179 -9.12 -1.06 -18.48
CA GLN A 179 -8.68 -0.19 -19.57
C GLN A 179 -9.82 0.68 -20.10
N GLY A 180 -9.50 1.90 -20.53
CA GLY A 180 -10.48 2.90 -20.96
C GLY A 180 -11.14 3.62 -19.78
N GLY A 181 -12.40 4.04 -19.95
CA GLY A 181 -13.14 4.79 -18.95
C GLY A 181 -12.83 6.29 -18.91
N HIS A 182 -13.52 6.99 -18.02
CA HIS A 182 -13.34 8.43 -17.78
C HIS A 182 -12.45 8.62 -16.56
N VAL A 183 -11.36 9.37 -16.72
CA VAL A 183 -10.40 9.62 -15.64
C VAL A 183 -11.06 10.41 -14.51
N VAL A 184 -10.86 9.98 -13.27
CA VAL A 184 -11.31 10.73 -12.09
C VAL A 184 -10.26 11.76 -11.71
N GLY A 185 -10.63 13.03 -11.76
CA GLY A 185 -9.72 14.15 -11.52
C GLY A 185 -8.65 14.29 -12.61
N SER A 186 -7.44 14.62 -12.20
CA SER A 186 -6.29 14.86 -13.08
C SER A 186 -5.00 14.27 -12.50
N PRO A 187 -4.92 12.96 -12.24
CA PRO A 187 -3.74 12.34 -11.64
C PRO A 187 -2.48 12.65 -12.44
N THR A 188 -1.41 12.94 -11.72
CA THR A 188 -0.10 13.22 -12.28
C THR A 188 0.83 12.02 -12.13
N GLN A 189 1.99 12.10 -12.77
CA GLN A 189 3.06 11.17 -12.52
C GLN A 189 3.43 11.17 -11.03
N SER A 190 3.60 9.99 -10.45
CA SER A 190 3.84 9.80 -9.02
C SER A 190 5.15 9.05 -8.80
N ASN A 191 6.03 9.59 -7.97
CA ASN A 191 7.18 8.89 -7.44
C ASN A 191 6.78 8.12 -6.18
N VAL A 192 6.95 6.79 -6.20
CA VAL A 192 6.32 5.87 -5.26
C VAL A 192 7.40 5.11 -4.50
N THR A 193 7.24 5.09 -3.18
CA THR A 193 7.92 4.15 -2.29
C THR A 193 6.87 3.32 -1.57
N SER A 194 6.99 2.01 -1.62
CA SER A 194 6.02 1.08 -1.06
C SER A 194 6.73 -0.03 -0.31
N TYR A 195 6.23 -0.38 0.87
CA TYR A 195 6.72 -1.51 1.67
C TYR A 195 5.55 -2.38 2.08
N ALA A 196 5.46 -3.57 1.51
CA ALA A 196 4.49 -4.58 1.90
C ALA A 196 5.19 -5.75 2.60
N TRP A 197 4.75 -6.05 3.82
CA TRP A 197 5.22 -7.20 4.58
C TRP A 197 4.22 -8.33 4.44
N VAL A 198 4.71 -9.50 4.03
CA VAL A 198 3.89 -10.67 3.70
C VAL A 198 4.46 -11.87 4.44
N TYR A 199 3.63 -12.61 5.15
CA TYR A 199 4.02 -13.95 5.60
C TYR A 199 3.87 -14.91 4.43
N VAL A 200 4.91 -15.71 4.17
CA VAL A 200 4.91 -16.78 3.18
C VAL A 200 5.33 -18.11 3.80
N TRP A 201 4.76 -19.21 3.31
CA TRP A 201 5.13 -20.57 3.69
C TRP A 201 4.84 -21.61 2.59
#